data_AF-A0A8T5KCK1-F1
#
_entry.id   AF-A0A8T5KCK1-F1
#
_cell.length_a   1.000
_cell.length_b   1.000
_cell.length_c   1.000
_cell.angle_alpha   90.00
_cell.angle_beta   90.00
_cell.angle_gamma   90.00
#
_symmetry.space_group_name_H-M   'P 1'
#
loop_
_entity.id
_entity.type
_entity.pdbx_description
1 polymer ?
#
loop_
_entity_poly.entity_id
_entity_poly.type
_entity_poly.pdbx_seq_one_letter_code
_entity_poly.pdbx_strand_id
1 'polypeptide(L)'
;MLPEGRSIQKSRDMLKGAIDIHIHAGPHLTTSPRSVTPVEAATQARDAGMRALVYMDVFQMSNGTAQIVNEVVPDFITYGGVNLN
;
A
#
# COMPACT_ATOMS: atom_id res chain seq x y z
N MET A 1 -22.13 7.10 14.49
CA MET A 1 -22.35 5.65 14.67
C MET A 1 -22.36 5.00 13.29
N LEU A 2 -21.81 3.79 13.13
CA LEU A 2 -21.84 3.10 11.82
C LEU A 2 -23.25 2.54 11.55
N PRO A 3 -23.66 2.40 10.27
CA PRO A 3 -24.90 1.72 9.91
C PRO A 3 -24.93 0.26 10.41
N GLU A 4 -26.13 -0.30 10.55
CA GLU A 4 -26.31 -1.71 10.90
C GLU A 4 -25.50 -2.63 9.97
N GLY A 5 -24.85 -3.64 10.53
CA GLY A 5 -23.99 -4.58 9.80
C GLY A 5 -22.57 -4.08 9.46
N ARG A 6 -22.21 -2.82 9.76
CA ARG A 6 -20.84 -2.29 9.58
C ARG A 6 -20.03 -2.35 10.87
N SER A 7 -18.78 -2.78 10.78
CA SER A 7 -17.84 -2.84 11.91
C SER A 7 -16.43 -2.47 11.48
N ILE A 8 -15.84 -1.46 12.14
CA ILE A 8 -14.41 -1.10 11.96
C ILE A 8 -13.51 -2.28 12.36
N GLN A 9 -13.89 -3.00 13.43
CA GLN A 9 -13.09 -4.14 13.90
C GLN A 9 -13.03 -5.23 12.83
N LYS A 10 -14.17 -5.55 12.20
CA LYS A 10 -14.21 -6.53 11.10
C LYS A 10 -13.34 -6.10 9.92
N SER A 11 -13.34 -4.82 9.56
CA SER A 11 -12.44 -4.29 8.53
C SER A 11 -10.97 -4.48 8.89
N ARG A 12 -10.57 -4.19 10.13
CA ARG A 12 -9.19 -4.38 10.59
C ARG A 12 -8.78 -5.85 10.58
N ASP A 13 -9.68 -6.74 10.99
CA ASP A 13 -9.39 -8.18 11.00
C ASP A 13 -9.23 -8.74 9.57
N MET A 14 -9.94 -8.19 8.58
CA MET A 14 -9.76 -8.55 7.17
C MET A 14 -8.43 -8.10 6.57
N LEU A 15 -7.74 -7.11 7.15
CA LEU A 15 -6.42 -6.69 6.67
C LEU A 15 -5.33 -7.71 7.03
N LYS A 16 -5.51 -8.48 8.10
CA LYS A 16 -4.51 -9.45 8.55
C LYS A 16 -4.27 -10.50 7.47
N GLY A 17 -3.03 -10.61 6.99
CA GLY A 17 -2.63 -11.51 5.92
C GLY A 17 -3.06 -11.08 4.50
N ALA A 18 -3.77 -9.96 4.36
CA ALA A 18 -4.22 -9.46 3.06
C ALA A 18 -3.05 -8.89 2.23
N ILE A 19 -3.26 -8.84 0.92
CA ILE A 19 -2.40 -8.12 -0.02
C ILE A 19 -3.29 -7.10 -0.72
N ASP A 20 -2.92 -5.82 -0.63
CA ASP A 20 -3.52 -4.78 -1.47
C ASP A 20 -2.68 -4.64 -2.73
N ILE A 21 -3.32 -4.86 -3.88
CA ILE A 21 -2.66 -4.94 -5.19
C ILE A 21 -2.66 -3.61 -5.94
N HIS A 22 -3.26 -2.55 -5.39
CA HIS A 22 -3.44 -1.28 -6.10
C HIS A 22 -3.25 -0.09 -5.17
N ILE A 23 -2.02 0.18 -4.74
CA ILE A 23 -1.70 1.32 -3.89
C ILE A 23 -1.03 2.45 -4.66
N HIS A 24 -1.65 3.63 -4.62
CA HIS A 24 -1.04 4.89 -5.02
C HIS A 24 -0.51 5.63 -3.78
N ALA A 25 0.78 5.47 -3.49
CA ALA A 25 1.48 6.26 -2.46
C ALA A 25 2.16 7.48 -3.10
N GLY A 26 2.30 8.57 -2.34
CA GLY A 26 2.98 9.78 -2.80
C GLY A 26 4.50 9.62 -2.74
N PRO A 27 5.30 10.51 -3.35
CA PRO A 27 4.90 11.55 -4.30
C PRO A 27 4.67 10.94 -5.68
N HIS A 28 3.41 10.82 -6.08
CA HIS A 28 3.00 10.23 -7.35
C HIS A 28 2.38 11.27 -8.27
N LEU A 29 1.35 11.98 -7.77
CA LEU A 29 0.61 12.99 -8.52
C LEU A 29 0.47 14.28 -7.72
N THR A 30 0.90 15.40 -8.29
CA THR A 30 0.71 16.73 -7.69
C THR A 30 -0.75 17.19 -7.70
N THR A 31 -1.53 16.74 -8.69
CA THR A 31 -2.98 17.01 -8.80
C THR A 31 -3.83 16.08 -7.94
N SER A 32 -3.26 14.99 -7.42
CA SER A 32 -3.90 14.04 -6.51
C SER A 32 -2.93 13.66 -5.41
N PRO A 33 -2.61 14.60 -4.49
CA PRO A 33 -1.65 14.35 -3.43
C PRO A 33 -2.14 13.20 -2.55
N ARG A 34 -1.23 12.28 -2.22
CA ARG A 34 -1.51 11.12 -1.38
C ARG A 34 -1.16 11.44 0.06
N SER A 35 -1.90 10.82 0.98
CA SER A 35 -1.74 11.05 2.43
C SER A 35 -0.47 10.44 3.02
N VAL A 36 0.18 9.53 2.30
CA VAL A 36 1.34 8.77 2.78
C VAL A 36 2.37 8.57 1.66
N THR A 37 3.63 8.55 2.05
CA THR A 37 4.76 8.08 1.24
C THR A 37 4.73 6.55 1.10
N PRO A 38 5.56 5.93 0.21
CA PRO A 38 5.53 4.49 0.04
C PRO A 38 6.02 3.79 1.32
N VAL A 39 7.08 4.33 1.94
CA VAL A 39 7.62 3.80 3.21
C VAL A 39 6.59 3.86 4.33
N GLU A 40 5.86 4.97 4.47
CA GLU A 40 4.78 5.09 5.47
C GLU A 40 3.65 4.11 5.19
N ALA A 41 3.26 3.91 3.93
CA ALA A 41 2.24 2.93 3.55
C ALA A 41 2.67 1.50 3.92
N ALA A 42 3.92 1.11 3.62
CA ALA A 42 4.46 -0.20 3.97
C ALA A 42 4.52 -0.41 5.48
N THR A 43 4.98 0.60 6.22
CA THR A 43 5.05 0.58 7.68
C THR A 43 3.65 0.38 8.28
N GLN A 44 2.65 1.15 7.83
CA GLN A 44 1.28 1.02 8.31
C GLN A 44 0.66 -0.34 7.96
N ALA A 45 0.93 -0.87 6.76
CA ALA A 45 0.43 -2.18 6.34
C ALA A 45 1.05 -3.32 7.16
N ARG A 46 2.36 -3.27 7.42
CA ARG A 46 3.06 -4.20 8.31
C ARG A 46 2.44 -4.17 9.71
N ASP A 47 2.29 -2.98 10.29
CA ASP A 47 1.77 -2.81 11.64
C ASP A 47 0.29 -3.24 11.74
N ALA A 48 -0.46 -3.18 10.64
CA ALA A 48 -1.81 -3.72 10.51
C ALA A 48 -1.87 -5.25 10.32
N GLY A 49 -0.71 -5.92 10.20
CA GLY A 49 -0.60 -7.36 10.00
C GLY A 49 -0.89 -7.81 8.57
N MET A 50 -0.82 -6.93 7.58
CA MET A 50 -0.94 -7.29 6.17
C MET A 50 0.24 -8.16 5.73
N ARG A 51 0.09 -8.87 4.61
CA ARG A 51 1.13 -9.73 4.07
C ARG A 51 2.06 -8.98 3.11
N ALA A 52 1.51 -8.09 2.29
CA ALA A 52 2.28 -7.33 1.30
C ALA A 52 1.48 -6.16 0.73
N LEU A 53 2.16 -5.27 0.02
CA LEU A 53 1.55 -4.24 -0.83
C LEU A 53 2.09 -4.32 -2.27
N VAL A 54 1.28 -3.89 -3.23
CA VAL A 54 1.73 -3.62 -4.61
C VAL A 54 1.52 -2.14 -4.93
N TYR A 55 2.62 -1.42 -5.19
CA TYR A 55 2.53 -0.03 -5.63
C TYR A 55 2.09 0.03 -7.08
N MET A 56 1.18 0.94 -7.36
CA MET A 56 0.76 1.29 -8.71
C MET A 56 1.05 2.76 -8.95
N ASP A 57 1.66 3.04 -10.10
CA ASP A 57 1.84 4.37 -10.65
C ASP A 57 1.06 4.42 -11.97
N VAL A 58 0.39 5.54 -12.26
CA VAL A 58 -0.41 5.71 -13.50
C VAL A 58 0.42 6.17 -14.70
N PHE A 59 1.67 6.59 -14.50
CA PHE A 59 2.58 7.10 -15.54
C PHE A 59 3.86 6.27 -15.69
N GLN A 60 4.39 5.71 -14.60
CA GLN A 60 5.69 5.06 -14.57
C GLN A 60 5.59 3.63 -14.01
N MET A 61 6.68 2.87 -14.10
CA MET A 61 6.80 1.60 -13.37
C MET A 61 7.16 1.89 -11.91
N SER A 62 6.63 1.11 -10.98
CA SER A 62 6.85 1.30 -9.53
C SER A 62 7.79 0.24 -8.91
N ASN A 63 8.44 -0.59 -9.73
CA ASN A 63 9.38 -1.61 -9.27
C ASN A 63 10.63 -1.02 -8.59
N GLY A 64 11.14 0.13 -9.05
CA GLY A 64 12.23 0.83 -8.37
C GLY A 64 11.83 1.33 -6.98
N THR A 65 10.61 1.87 -6.85
CA THR A 65 10.05 2.29 -5.56
C THR A 65 9.92 1.11 -4.60
N ALA A 66 9.38 -0.02 -5.08
CA ALA A 66 9.24 -1.22 -4.25
C ALA A 66 10.59 -1.76 -3.78
N GLN A 67 11.62 -1.75 -4.64
CA GLN A 67 12.98 -2.13 -4.25
C GLN A 67 13.51 -1.27 -3.10
N ILE A 68 13.41 0.05 -3.23
CA ILE A 68 13.86 1.00 -2.19
C ILE A 68 13.06 0.79 -0.89
N VAL A 69 11.74 0.58 -0.97
CA VAL A 69 10.92 0.33 0.20
C VAL A 69 11.31 -0.97 0.89
N ASN A 70 11.58 -2.04 0.15
CA ASN A 70 12.03 -3.31 0.73
C ASN A 70 13.41 -3.19 1.41
N GLU A 71 14.27 -2.27 0.97
CA GLU A 71 15.53 -1.96 1.66
C GLU A 71 15.29 -1.17 2.96
N VAL A 72 14.32 -0.25 2.97
CA VAL A 72 14.00 0.59 4.14
C VAL A 72 13.14 -0.12 5.19
N VAL A 73 12.25 -1.04 4.77
CA VAL A 73 11.33 -1.80 5.61
C VAL A 73 11.60 -3.30 5.42
N PRO A 74 12.73 -3.83 5.92
CA PRO A 74 13.22 -5.17 5.56
C PRO A 74 12.35 -6.33 6.07
N ASP A 75 11.44 -6.08 7.01
CA ASP A 75 10.52 -7.07 7.59
C ASP A 75 9.13 -7.06 6.92
N PHE A 76 8.95 -6.33 5.82
CA PHE A 76 7.70 -6.28 5.08
C PHE A 76 7.95 -6.25 3.57
N ILE A 77 7.26 -7.11 2.83
CA ILE A 77 7.48 -7.23 1.38
C ILE A 77 6.53 -6.33 0.60
N THR A 78 7.09 -5.58 -0.34
CA THR A 78 6.35 -4.78 -1.32
C THR A 78 6.75 -5.17 -2.74
N TYR A 79 5.81 -4.98 -3.66
CA TYR A 79 5.99 -5.22 -5.10
C TYR A 79 5.68 -3.94 -5.88
N GLY A 80 6.24 -3.84 -7.09
CA GLY A 80 5.89 -2.79 -8.04
C GLY A 80 5.11 -3.34 -9.22
N GLY A 81 4.19 -2.54 -9.74
CA GLY A 81 3.44 -2.79 -10.96
C GLY A 81 4.17 -2.33 -12.22
N VAL A 82 3.83 -2.98 -13.33
CA VAL A 82 4.24 -2.61 -14.70
C VAL A 82 2.97 -2.48 -15.53
N ASN A 83 2.75 -1.31 -16.13
CA ASN A 83 1.62 -1.07 -17.03
C ASN A 83 2.04 -1.39 -18.47
N LEU A 84 1.28 -2.24 -19.18
CA LEU A 84 1.64 -2.80 -20.49
C LEU A 84 0.68 -2.38 -21.63
N ASN A 85 0.17 -1.15 -21.59
CA ASN A 85 -0.73 -0.63 -22.62
C ASN A 85 -0.05 -0.39 -23.97
#